data_AF-A0A945TKE0-F1
#
_entry.id   AF-A0A945TKE0-F1
#
_cell.length_a   1.000
_cell.length_b   1.000
_cell.length_c   1.000
_cell.angle_alpha   90.00
_cell.angle_beta   90.00
_cell.angle_gamma   90.00
#
_symmetry.space_group_name_H-M   'P 1'
#
loop_
_entity.id
_entity.type
_entity.pdbx_description
1 polymer ?
#
loop_
_entity_poly.entity_id
_entity_poly.type
_entity_poly.pdbx_seq_one_letter_code
_entity_poly.pdbx_strand_id
1 'polypeptide(L)' 'MATHSANKTDVYLKRFIAGVEKRNPGEQEFHQAVAEVAETVFPYIADKQIYH' A
#
# COMPACT_ATOMS: atom_id res chain seq x y z
N MET A 1 1.97 11.27 20.93
CA MET A 1 0.69 10.55 20.71
C MET A 1 0.35 10.61 19.23
N ALA A 2 0.51 9.50 18.50
CA ALA A 2 0.03 9.35 17.12
C ALA A 2 -0.21 7.85 16.85
N THR A 3 -1.26 7.27 17.45
CA THR A 3 -1.51 5.81 17.40
C THR A 3 -2.80 5.42 16.67
N HIS A 4 -3.45 6.35 15.95
CA HIS A 4 -4.71 6.08 15.25
C HIS A 4 -4.60 6.04 13.71
N SER A 5 -3.47 6.45 13.11
CA SER A 5 -3.31 6.48 11.65
C SER A 5 -2.74 5.19 11.04
N ALA A 6 -1.92 4.44 11.79
CA ALA A 6 -1.27 3.21 11.30
C ALA A 6 -2.29 2.16 10.83
N ASN A 7 -3.39 2.01 11.56
CA ASN A 7 -4.38 0.96 11.32
C ASN A 7 -5.15 1.12 9.99
N LYS A 8 -5.38 2.36 9.53
CA LYS A 8 -6.05 2.60 8.25
C LYS A 8 -5.10 2.36 7.08
N THR A 9 -3.88 2.90 7.15
CA THR A 9 -2.87 2.76 6.11
C THR A 9 -2.58 1.28 5.79
N ASP A 10 -2.48 0.42 6.81
CA ASP A 10 -2.23 -1.01 6.63
C ASP A 10 -3.37 -1.73 5.88
N VAL A 11 -4.61 -1.36 6.16
CA VAL A 11 -5.79 -1.92 5.48
C VAL A 11 -5.81 -1.53 4.00
N TYR A 12 -5.49 -0.27 3.70
CA TYR A 12 -5.40 0.22 2.32
C TYR A 12 -4.24 -0.43 1.56
N LEU A 13 -3.07 -0.54 2.19
CA LEU A 13 -1.90 -1.20 1.62
C LEU A 13 -2.20 -2.65 1.24
N LYS A 14 -2.77 -3.44 2.17
CA LYS A 14 -3.15 -4.84 1.90
C LYS A 14 -4.14 -4.97 0.74
N ARG A 15 -5.16 -4.11 0.71
CA ARG A 15 -6.15 -4.10 -0.38
C ARG A 15 -5.50 -3.72 -1.71
N PHE A 16 -4.59 -2.76 -1.71
CA PHE A 16 -3.85 -2.35 -2.89
C PHE A 16 -3.00 -3.49 -3.45
N ILE A 17 -2.16 -4.11 -2.62
CA ILE A 17 -1.26 -5.21 -3.01
C ILE A 17 -2.05 -6.42 -3.52
N ALA A 18 -3.13 -6.83 -2.83
CA ALA A 18 -3.99 -7.91 -3.30
C ALA A 18 -4.60 -7.62 -4.70
N GLY A 19 -4.88 -6.35 -4.99
CA GLY A 19 -5.31 -5.93 -6.33
C GLY A 19 -4.20 -6.05 -7.37
N VAL A 20 -2.97 -5.68 -7.02
CA VAL A 20 -1.78 -5.78 -7.90
C VAL A 20 -1.49 -7.24 -8.23
N GLU A 21 -1.43 -8.13 -7.23
CA GLU A 21 -1.19 -9.56 -7.42
C GLU A 21 -2.23 -10.19 -8.35
N LYS A 22 -3.52 -9.87 -8.13
CA LYS A 22 -4.63 -10.39 -8.95
C LYS A 22 -4.52 -10.00 -10.43
N ARG A 23 -4.01 -8.81 -10.73
CA ARG A 23 -3.89 -8.30 -12.11
C ARG A 23 -2.61 -8.77 -12.82
N ASN A 24 -1.59 -9.18 -12.05
CA ASN A 24 -0.27 -9.51 -12.56
C ASN A 24 0.18 -10.89 -12.04
N PRO A 25 -0.58 -11.98 -12.30
CA PRO A 25 -0.27 -13.29 -11.71
C PRO A 25 1.09 -13.82 -12.18
N GLY A 26 1.87 -14.41 -11.26
CA GLY A 26 3.15 -15.05 -11.56
C GLY A 26 4.38 -14.13 -11.53
N GLU A 27 4.20 -12.83 -11.26
CA GLU A 27 5.29 -11.84 -11.26
C GLU A 27 5.78 -11.52 -9.84
N GLN A 28 6.38 -12.50 -9.15
CA GLN A 28 6.76 -12.36 -7.73
C GLN A 28 7.68 -11.16 -7.44
N GLU A 29 8.72 -10.95 -8.26
CA GLU A 29 9.67 -9.83 -8.09
C GLU A 29 8.99 -8.47 -8.29
N PHE A 30 8.00 -8.41 -9.21
CA PHE A 30 7.21 -7.20 -9.42
C PHE A 30 6.31 -6.93 -8.21
N HIS A 31 5.65 -7.95 -7.66
CA HIS A 31 4.82 -7.80 -6.46
C HIS A 31 5.64 -7.31 -5.27
N GLN A 32 6.84 -7.87 -5.07
CA GLN A 32 7.76 -7.46 -4.02
C GLN A 32 8.20 -6.01 -4.20
N ALA A 33 8.67 -5.63 -5.40
CA ALA A 33 9.11 -4.26 -5.67
C ALA A 33 7.98 -3.23 -5.45
N VAL A 34 6.74 -3.57 -5.84
CA VAL A 34 5.58 -2.71 -5.59
C VAL A 34 5.27 -2.61 -4.09
N ALA A 35 5.34 -3.71 -3.34
CA ALA A 35 5.12 -3.72 -1.90
C ALA A 35 6.16 -2.86 -1.16
N GLU A 36 7.45 -3.02 -1.47
CA GLU A 36 8.54 -2.27 -0.84
C GLU A 36 8.39 -0.75 -1.04
N VAL A 37 7.99 -0.32 -2.24
CA VAL A 37 7.72 1.11 -2.49
C VAL A 37 6.44 1.56 -1.78
N ALA A 38 5.38 0.77 -1.84
CA ALA A 38 4.08 1.13 -1.25
C ALA A 38 4.15 1.30 0.27
N GLU A 39 4.96 0.51 0.98
CA GLU A 39 5.17 0.64 2.43
C GLU A 39 5.65 2.03 2.87
N THR A 40 6.41 2.72 2.01
CA THR A 40 6.92 4.08 2.30
C THR A 40 6.04 5.18 1.74
N VAL A 41 5.41 4.95 0.58
CA VAL A 41 4.58 5.95 -0.10
C VAL A 41 3.22 6.13 0.60
N PHE A 42 2.57 5.05 1.03
CA PHE A 42 1.23 5.12 1.64
C PHE A 42 1.18 6.00 2.90
N PRO A 43 2.13 5.89 3.86
CA PRO A 43 2.20 6.82 4.99
C PRO A 43 2.41 8.27 4.55
N TYR A 44 3.20 8.53 3.52
CA TYR A 44 3.49 9.88 3.02
C TYR A 44 2.28 10.56 2.37
N ILE A 45 1.43 9.79 1.67
CA ILE A 45 0.23 10.31 1.01
C ILE A 45 -1.04 10.24 1.88
N ALA A 46 -0.94 9.69 3.09
CA ALA A 46 -2.10 9.45 3.96
C ALA A 46 -2.89 10.73 4.31
N ASP A 47 -2.25 11.89 4.32
CA ASP A 47 -2.89 13.19 4.59
C ASP A 47 -3.34 13.93 3.31
N LYS A 48 -3.08 13.37 2.13
CA LYS A 48 -3.30 14.02 0.83
C LYS A 48 -4.58 13.49 0.18
N GLN A 49 -5.69 14.21 0.39
CA GLN A 49 -7.03 13.89 -0.12
C GLN A 49 -7.07 13.46 -1.59
N ILE A 50 -6.20 14.02 -2.44
CA ILE A 50 -6.15 13.71 -3.89
C ILE A 50 -5.78 12.25 -4.23
N TYR A 51 -5.33 11.45 -3.26
CA TYR A 51 -4.89 10.05 -3.46
C TYR A 51 -5.76 9.00 -2.74
N HIS A 52 -6.89 9.38 -2.12
CA HIS A 52 -7.83 8.47 -1.43
C HIS A 52 -9.06 8.17 -2.28
#